data_AF-A0A7C8QZQ5-F1
#
_entry.id   AF-A0A7C8QZQ5-F1
#
_cell.length_a   1.000
_cell.length_b   1.000
_cell.length_c   1.000
_cell.angle_alpha   90.00
_cell.angle_beta   90.00
_cell.angle_gamma   90.00
#
_symmetry.space_group_name_H-M   'P 1'
#
loop_
_entity.id
_entity.type
_entity.pdbx_description
1 polymer ?
#
loop_
_entity_poly.entity_id
_entity_poly.type
_entity_poly.pdbx_seq_one_letter_code
_entity_poly.pdbx_strand_id
1 'polypeptide(L)'
;MLFHKLLPFLTLLLYLAGVQAQAKCSAKVPCKVGCCSKYGNCGFGPDFCGTGCLNNCNAKAECGKDAPAGKKNCPLNVCCSKYGFCGLTKDFCSKSAGCQSNCNTPAPKCAANALGPRRVGYYESWATTRKCAAVPPAKIRTTGLTHLIYSFAAIDPLSFQIAPTSTLDAQLFGDVTALKKTSPTLKVFIAVGGWAFNDPGPTRETFSKMVSTARTRKIFIDSVVLFMKSYGFDGIDIDWEYPGASDRGGKPADTENYVLLVREMRQVFTAEAKGW
;
A
#
# COMPACT_ATOMS: atom_id res chain seq x y z
N MET A 1 39.13 56.02 47.81
CA MET A 1 39.27 55.19 49.03
C MET A 1 38.47 53.92 48.82
N LEU A 2 39.16 52.77 48.92
CA LEU A 2 38.73 51.48 49.48
C LEU A 2 37.31 50.96 49.17
N PHE A 3 37.16 49.91 48.36
CA PHE A 3 37.28 48.47 48.68
C PHE A 3 35.92 47.81 49.04
N HIS A 4 35.53 46.79 48.24
CA HIS A 4 34.93 45.48 48.59
C HIS A 4 33.80 45.05 47.63
N LYS A 5 34.06 44.08 46.74
CA LYS A 5 33.82 42.62 46.86
C LYS A 5 32.46 42.24 46.21
N LEU A 6 32.49 41.66 45.01
CA LEU A 6 32.42 40.20 44.71
C LEU A 6 31.00 39.61 44.86
N LEU A 7 30.31 39.34 43.74
CA LEU A 7 29.93 37.98 43.29
C LEU A 7 29.19 38.03 41.93
N PRO A 8 29.54 37.18 40.94
CA PRO A 8 28.78 37.01 39.72
C PRO A 8 27.65 36.00 39.95
N PHE A 9 26.40 36.36 39.65
CA PHE A 9 25.30 35.41 39.60
C PHE A 9 25.44 34.52 38.36
N LEU A 10 25.99 33.33 38.57
CA LEU A 10 26.02 32.22 37.63
C LEU A 10 24.61 31.57 37.61
N THR A 11 23.73 32.01 36.71
CA THR A 11 22.48 31.29 36.43
C THR A 11 22.80 30.04 35.61
N LEU A 12 22.99 28.92 36.30
CA LEU A 12 23.05 27.58 35.72
C LEU A 12 21.65 27.20 35.23
N LEU A 13 21.41 27.29 33.91
CA LEU A 13 20.24 26.68 33.28
C LEU A 13 20.33 25.16 33.44
N LEU A 14 19.50 24.61 34.33
CA LEU A 14 19.19 23.19 34.38
C LEU A 14 18.41 22.81 33.11
N TYR A 15 19.11 22.26 32.14
CA TYR A 15 18.52 21.60 30.98
C TYR A 15 17.88 20.28 31.46
N LEU A 16 16.61 20.33 31.88
CA LEU A 16 15.79 19.13 32.04
C LEU A 16 15.52 18.60 30.64
N ALA A 17 16.33 17.63 30.22
CA ALA A 17 15.98 16.74 29.12
C ALA A 17 14.68 16.03 29.50
N GLY A 18 13.57 16.45 28.90
CA GLY A 18 12.30 15.74 28.98
C GLY A 18 12.49 14.36 28.38
N VAL A 19 12.71 13.35 29.23
CA VAL A 19 12.57 11.95 28.83
C VAL A 19 11.11 11.74 28.46
N GLN A 20 10.83 11.70 27.17
CA GLN A 20 9.50 11.48 26.64
C GLN A 20 9.08 10.07 27.09
N ALA A 21 8.23 9.99 28.12
CA ALA A 21 7.78 8.71 28.66
C ALA A 21 7.06 7.93 27.54
N GLN A 22 7.62 6.78 27.15
CA GLN A 22 6.94 5.80 26.32
C GLN A 22 5.54 5.59 26.90
N ALA A 23 4.48 5.72 26.09
CA ALA A 23 3.12 5.54 26.56
C ALA A 23 2.99 4.18 27.29
N LYS A 24 2.79 4.21 28.61
CA LYS A 24 2.69 3.01 29.44
C LYS A 24 1.30 2.40 29.31
N CYS A 25 1.24 1.09 29.15
CA CYS A 25 -0.02 0.34 29.16
C CYS A 25 -0.43 -0.02 30.60
N SER A 26 -1.67 -0.45 30.79
CA SER A 26 -2.19 -0.92 32.08
C SER A 26 -3.31 -1.93 31.89
N ALA A 27 -3.91 -2.40 32.99
CA ALA A 27 -5.11 -3.25 32.93
C ALA A 27 -6.28 -2.58 32.18
N LYS A 28 -6.38 -1.25 32.21
CA LYS A 28 -7.45 -0.48 31.53
C LYS A 28 -7.04 0.10 30.19
N VAL A 29 -5.73 0.26 29.96
CA VAL A 29 -5.18 0.88 28.74
C VAL A 29 -4.38 -0.19 27.99
N PRO A 30 -4.95 -0.81 26.95
CA PRO A 30 -4.26 -1.85 26.20
C PRO A 30 -3.09 -1.27 25.41
N CYS A 31 -2.14 -2.13 25.07
CA CYS A 31 -1.14 -1.81 24.07
C CYS A 31 -1.79 -1.71 22.69
N LYS A 32 -1.32 -0.77 21.86
CA LYS A 32 -1.71 -0.73 20.44
C LYS A 32 -1.31 -2.01 19.70
N VAL A 33 -0.14 -2.56 20.06
CA VAL A 33 0.37 -3.84 19.56
C VAL A 33 1.07 -4.56 20.71
N GLY A 34 0.81 -5.87 20.84
CA GLY A 34 1.42 -6.72 21.86
C GLY A 34 0.68 -6.76 23.19
N CYS A 35 1.26 -7.51 24.12
CA CYS A 35 0.80 -7.69 25.49
C CYS A 35 1.28 -6.56 26.39
N CYS A 36 0.47 -6.22 27.39
CA CYS A 36 0.88 -5.32 28.45
C CYS A 36 1.51 -6.10 29.61
N SER A 37 2.82 -5.96 29.79
CA SER A 37 3.54 -6.58 30.90
C SER A 37 3.08 -6.04 32.27
N LYS A 38 3.40 -6.76 33.35
CA LYS A 38 3.19 -6.31 34.73
C LYS A 38 3.84 -4.96 35.09
N TYR A 39 4.81 -4.52 34.29
CA TYR A 39 5.54 -3.25 34.47
C TYR A 39 4.97 -2.11 33.62
N GLY A 40 3.89 -2.32 32.88
CA GLY A 40 3.27 -1.31 32.03
C GLY A 40 4.00 -1.07 30.70
N ASN A 41 4.81 -2.02 30.24
CA ASN A 41 5.48 -1.97 28.95
C ASN A 41 4.81 -2.92 27.93
N CYS A 42 4.80 -2.51 26.66
CA CYS A 42 4.23 -3.27 25.55
C CYS A 42 5.28 -4.12 24.83
N GLY A 43 4.92 -5.35 24.47
CA GLY A 43 5.78 -6.26 23.71
C GLY A 43 5.18 -7.64 23.51
N PHE A 44 5.98 -8.57 23.02
CA PHE A 44 5.59 -9.97 22.77
C PHE A 44 6.46 -10.94 23.55
N GLY A 45 6.00 -12.18 23.63
CA GLY A 45 6.74 -13.26 24.28
C GLY A 45 6.52 -13.31 25.80
N PRO A 46 7.20 -14.24 26.50
CA PRO A 46 6.92 -14.56 27.90
C PRO A 46 7.05 -13.37 28.86
N ASP A 47 7.99 -12.45 28.61
CA ASP A 47 8.23 -11.29 29.46
C ASP A 47 7.07 -10.28 29.47
N PHE A 48 6.24 -10.31 28.42
CA PHE A 48 5.13 -9.39 28.23
C PHE A 48 3.77 -10.08 28.35
N CYS A 49 3.66 -11.28 27.79
CA CYS A 49 2.43 -12.06 27.68
C CYS A 49 2.31 -13.17 28.73
N GLY A 50 3.35 -13.41 29.53
CA GLY A 50 3.37 -14.43 30.56
C GLY A 50 2.64 -14.01 31.84
N THR A 51 3.01 -14.67 32.95
CA THR A 51 2.40 -14.45 34.26
C THR A 51 2.45 -12.99 34.68
N GLY A 52 1.29 -12.45 35.06
CA GLY A 52 1.15 -11.05 35.48
C GLY A 52 0.93 -10.06 34.33
N CYS A 53 0.76 -10.53 33.10
CA CYS A 53 0.28 -9.69 32.01
C CYS A 53 -1.06 -9.00 32.40
N LEU A 54 -1.13 -7.70 32.15
CA LEU A 54 -2.23 -6.83 32.57
C LEU A 54 -3.34 -6.74 31.51
N ASN A 55 -2.99 -6.84 30.22
CA ASN A 55 -3.91 -6.67 29.10
C ASN A 55 -3.33 -7.28 27.80
N ASN A 56 -4.16 -7.65 26.83
CA ASN A 56 -3.77 -8.27 25.55
C ASN A 56 -2.90 -9.54 25.67
N CYS A 57 -3.05 -10.33 26.73
CA CYS A 57 -2.09 -11.38 27.10
C CYS A 57 -1.96 -12.55 26.12
N ASN A 58 -2.90 -12.68 25.19
CA ASN A 58 -2.86 -13.67 24.12
C ASN A 58 -2.24 -13.13 22.81
N ALA A 59 -1.76 -11.88 22.80
CA ALA A 59 -1.17 -11.30 21.60
C ALA A 59 0.06 -12.08 21.16
N LYS A 60 0.18 -12.28 19.85
CA LYS A 60 1.30 -12.97 19.20
C LYS A 60 2.00 -12.02 18.25
N ALA A 61 3.31 -12.19 18.13
CA ALA A 61 4.10 -11.43 17.18
C ALA A 61 3.69 -11.78 15.74
N GLU A 62 3.98 -10.87 14.81
CA GLU A 62 3.75 -11.08 13.39
C GLU A 62 4.64 -12.20 12.82
N CYS A 63 5.88 -12.26 13.31
CA CYS A 63 6.91 -13.19 12.88
C CYS A 63 7.82 -13.64 14.05
N GLY A 64 8.67 -14.63 13.78
CA GLY A 64 9.69 -15.09 14.70
C GLY A 64 9.16 -16.04 15.77
N LYS A 65 9.91 -16.15 16.87
CA LYS A 65 9.68 -17.11 17.96
C LYS A 65 8.40 -16.88 18.76
N ASP A 66 7.90 -15.66 18.77
CA ASP A 66 6.72 -15.26 19.55
C ASP A 66 5.43 -15.21 18.69
N ALA A 67 5.52 -15.66 17.43
CA ALA A 67 4.39 -15.78 16.52
C ALA A 67 3.59 -17.07 16.77
N PRO A 68 2.41 -17.25 16.14
CA PRO A 68 1.64 -18.50 16.24
C PRO A 68 2.50 -19.73 15.89
N ALA A 69 2.29 -20.83 16.61
CA ALA A 69 3.11 -22.06 16.54
C ALA A 69 4.61 -21.88 16.85
N GLY A 70 5.01 -20.75 17.46
CA GLY A 70 6.39 -20.50 17.90
C GLY A 70 7.38 -20.22 16.77
N LYS A 71 6.89 -20.08 15.53
CA LYS A 71 7.72 -19.75 14.36
C LYS A 71 6.83 -19.30 13.20
N LYS A 72 7.07 -18.09 12.69
CA LYS A 72 6.46 -17.60 11.45
C LYS A 72 7.41 -16.68 10.69
N ASN A 73 7.47 -16.81 9.37
CA ASN A 73 8.19 -15.86 8.54
C ASN A 73 7.33 -14.64 8.24
N CYS A 74 7.98 -13.52 7.98
CA CYS A 74 7.28 -12.33 7.53
C CYS A 74 6.58 -12.53 6.18
N PRO A 75 5.41 -11.89 5.96
CA PRO A 75 4.86 -11.73 4.63
C PRO A 75 5.90 -11.14 3.65
N LEU A 76 5.75 -11.43 2.36
CA LEU A 76 6.65 -10.94 1.29
C LEU A 76 8.14 -11.31 1.46
N ASN A 77 8.45 -12.29 2.32
CA ASN A 77 9.81 -12.74 2.63
C ASN A 77 10.75 -11.61 3.11
N VAL A 78 10.21 -10.60 3.79
CA VAL A 78 11.04 -9.55 4.41
C VAL A 78 11.66 -10.03 5.73
N CYS A 79 12.49 -9.19 6.35
CA CYS A 79 13.23 -9.54 7.56
C CYS A 79 12.32 -9.53 8.79
N CYS A 80 12.51 -10.53 9.67
CA CYS A 80 11.86 -10.57 10.98
C CYS A 80 12.79 -9.98 12.04
N SER A 81 12.39 -8.86 12.65
CA SER A 81 13.19 -8.19 13.68
C SER A 81 13.26 -8.99 14.98
N LYS A 82 14.18 -8.61 15.89
CA LYS A 82 14.28 -9.19 17.24
C LYS A 82 12.98 -9.16 18.03
N TYR A 83 12.11 -8.18 17.76
CA TYR A 83 10.86 -7.95 18.48
C TYR A 83 9.64 -8.56 17.78
N GLY A 84 9.84 -9.31 16.69
CA GLY A 84 8.76 -10.03 16.01
C GLY A 84 7.91 -9.16 15.06
N PHE A 85 8.54 -8.11 14.49
CA PHE A 85 7.94 -7.27 13.46
C PHE A 85 8.62 -7.48 12.10
N CYS A 86 7.87 -7.24 11.03
CA CYS A 86 8.35 -7.40 9.66
C CYS A 86 8.80 -6.09 9.03
N GLY A 87 9.95 -6.11 8.34
CA GLY A 87 10.48 -4.91 7.69
C GLY A 87 11.75 -5.14 6.87
N LEU A 88 12.21 -4.07 6.22
CA LEU A 88 13.33 -4.09 5.27
C LEU A 88 14.54 -3.25 5.71
N THR A 89 14.40 -2.45 6.78
CA THR A 89 15.48 -1.58 7.24
C THR A 89 16.52 -2.36 8.05
N LYS A 90 17.66 -1.72 8.35
CA LYS A 90 18.74 -2.33 9.14
C LYS A 90 18.26 -2.83 10.51
N ASP A 91 17.30 -2.15 11.14
CA ASP A 91 16.76 -2.53 12.45
C ASP A 91 16.02 -3.87 12.43
N PHE A 92 15.51 -4.26 11.25
CA PHE A 92 14.80 -5.51 11.04
C PHE A 92 15.73 -6.59 10.50
N CYS A 93 16.63 -6.21 9.59
CA CYS A 93 17.46 -7.16 8.83
C CYS A 93 18.81 -7.46 9.46
N SER A 94 19.35 -6.59 10.32
CA SER A 94 20.70 -6.80 10.86
C SER A 94 20.74 -8.00 11.81
N LYS A 95 21.65 -8.93 11.55
CA LYS A 95 21.97 -10.02 12.49
C LYS A 95 22.43 -9.48 13.85
N SER A 96 23.20 -8.39 13.87
CA SER A 96 23.65 -7.76 15.12
C SER A 96 22.52 -7.09 15.90
N ALA A 97 21.44 -6.69 15.23
CA ALA A 97 20.23 -6.18 15.88
C ALA A 97 19.29 -7.30 16.38
N GLY A 98 19.66 -8.58 16.18
CA GLY A 98 18.88 -9.73 16.62
C GLY A 98 17.80 -10.17 15.64
N CYS A 99 17.95 -9.89 14.35
CA CYS A 99 17.07 -10.43 13.32
C CYS A 99 16.89 -11.96 13.45
N GLN A 100 15.65 -12.42 13.32
CA GLN A 100 15.25 -13.81 13.54
C GLN A 100 15.17 -14.64 12.25
N SER A 101 14.77 -14.03 11.12
CA SER A 101 14.69 -14.70 9.81
C SER A 101 14.78 -13.71 8.66
N ASN A 102 15.19 -14.20 7.48
CA ASN A 102 15.42 -13.40 6.27
C ASN A 102 16.36 -12.19 6.50
N CYS A 103 17.40 -12.35 7.32
CA CYS A 103 18.29 -11.28 7.80
C CYS A 103 19.29 -10.72 6.75
N ASN A 104 18.94 -10.83 5.48
CA ASN A 104 19.63 -10.14 4.41
C ASN A 104 18.62 -9.14 3.88
N THR A 105 18.94 -7.84 3.89
CA THR A 105 18.07 -6.82 3.28
C THR A 105 17.78 -7.24 1.84
N PRO A 106 16.52 -7.55 1.48
CA PRO A 106 16.16 -7.86 0.11
C PRO A 106 16.46 -6.62 -0.75
N ALA A 107 17.55 -6.66 -1.50
CA ALA A 107 17.81 -5.65 -2.51
C ALA A 107 17.07 -6.06 -3.79
N PRO A 108 16.28 -5.18 -4.42
CA PRO A 108 15.74 -5.46 -5.74
C PRO A 108 16.92 -5.70 -6.68
N LYS A 109 16.99 -6.89 -7.28
CA LYS A 109 17.91 -7.14 -8.39
C LYS A 109 17.36 -6.40 -9.60
N CYS A 110 17.74 -5.13 -9.78
CA CYS A 110 17.47 -4.45 -11.04
C CYS A 110 18.19 -5.23 -12.14
N ALA A 111 17.45 -5.77 -13.11
CA ALA A 111 18.06 -6.35 -14.29
C ALA A 111 18.94 -5.27 -14.98
N ALA A 112 20.03 -5.67 -15.63
CA ALA A 112 20.87 -4.76 -16.40
C ALA A 112 20.09 -3.97 -17.48
N ASN A 113 18.88 -4.45 -17.83
CA ASN A 113 17.94 -3.82 -18.75
C ASN A 113 16.78 -3.11 -18.05
N ALA A 114 16.94 -2.70 -16.78
CA ALA A 114 15.90 -1.93 -16.09
C ALA A 114 15.59 -0.68 -16.91
N LEU A 115 14.36 -0.61 -17.44
CA LEU A 115 13.81 0.61 -18.04
C LEU A 115 14.14 1.74 -17.07
N GLY A 116 14.79 2.80 -17.56
CA GLY A 116 15.24 3.93 -16.74
C GLY A 116 14.14 4.50 -15.84
N PRO A 117 14.46 5.47 -14.97
CA PRO A 117 13.52 5.93 -13.94
C PRO A 117 12.13 6.23 -14.51
N ARG A 118 11.11 5.56 -13.96
CA ARG A 118 9.72 5.81 -14.35
C ARG A 118 9.24 7.10 -13.68
N ARG A 119 8.65 8.00 -14.47
CA ARG A 119 7.95 9.19 -13.98
C ARG A 119 6.48 8.99 -14.32
N VAL A 120 5.71 8.63 -13.30
CA VAL A 120 4.31 8.21 -13.42
C VAL A 120 3.42 9.33 -12.91
N GLY A 121 2.52 9.82 -13.76
CA GLY A 121 1.50 10.79 -13.36
C GLY A 121 0.12 10.14 -13.31
N TYR A 122 -0.65 10.42 -12.26
CA TYR A 122 -2.08 10.07 -12.21
C TYR A 122 -2.91 11.26 -12.71
N TYR A 123 -3.86 11.00 -13.61
CA TYR A 123 -4.81 11.97 -14.13
C TYR A 123 -6.20 11.65 -13.61
N GLU A 124 -6.65 12.43 -12.64
CA GLU A 124 -8.00 12.41 -12.09
C GLU A 124 -9.00 12.93 -13.14
N SER A 125 -9.86 12.06 -13.67
CA SER A 125 -10.80 12.42 -14.74
C SER A 125 -11.75 13.55 -14.36
N TRP A 126 -12.15 13.62 -13.09
CA TRP A 126 -12.97 14.70 -12.54
C TRP A 126 -12.26 16.07 -12.53
N ALA A 127 -10.96 16.14 -12.83
CA ALA A 127 -10.29 17.42 -13.06
C ALA A 127 -10.89 18.21 -14.24
N THR A 128 -11.56 17.53 -15.19
CA THR A 128 -12.22 18.19 -16.32
C THR A 128 -13.46 18.98 -15.93
N THR A 129 -14.10 18.66 -14.80
CA THR A 129 -15.35 19.29 -14.35
C THR A 129 -15.15 20.31 -13.23
N ARG A 130 -13.90 20.57 -12.82
CA ARG A 130 -13.57 21.58 -11.81
C ARG A 130 -14.02 22.97 -12.27
N LYS A 131 -14.59 23.77 -11.36
CA LYS A 131 -15.04 25.14 -11.65
C LYS A 131 -13.89 26.09 -12.02
N CYS A 132 -12.72 25.89 -11.44
CA CYS A 132 -11.50 26.64 -11.72
C CYS A 132 -10.33 25.67 -11.95
N ALA A 133 -9.32 26.12 -12.70
CA ALA A 133 -8.16 25.30 -13.06
C ALA A 133 -8.53 23.90 -13.59
N ALA A 134 -9.62 23.83 -14.39
CA ALA A 134 -10.01 22.60 -15.06
C ALA A 134 -8.89 22.13 -15.99
N VAL A 135 -8.60 20.83 -15.90
CA VAL A 135 -7.57 20.18 -16.70
C VAL A 135 -8.25 19.16 -17.60
N PRO A 136 -8.74 19.54 -18.79
CA PRO A 136 -9.14 18.57 -19.80
C PRO A 136 -7.90 17.87 -20.38
N PRO A 137 -8.05 16.73 -21.08
CA PRO A 137 -6.93 15.97 -21.65
C PRO A 137 -5.94 16.82 -22.45
N ALA A 138 -6.44 17.78 -23.25
CA ALA A 138 -5.62 18.69 -24.05
C ALA A 138 -4.69 19.62 -23.24
N LYS A 139 -4.93 19.80 -21.93
CA LYS A 139 -4.08 20.60 -21.02
C LYS A 139 -3.10 19.77 -20.20
N ILE A 140 -3.12 18.44 -20.34
CA ILE A 140 -2.18 17.56 -19.63
C ILE A 140 -0.78 17.81 -20.18
N ARG A 141 0.16 18.18 -19.29
CA ARG A 141 1.57 18.34 -19.62
C ARG A 141 2.27 17.00 -19.48
N THR A 142 2.60 16.37 -20.60
CA THR A 142 3.25 15.06 -20.65
C THR A 142 4.78 15.13 -20.62
N THR A 143 5.37 16.32 -20.78
CA THR A 143 6.82 16.52 -20.80
C THR A 143 7.47 15.94 -19.53
N GLY A 144 8.38 14.98 -19.73
CA GLY A 144 9.08 14.31 -18.64
C GLY A 144 8.32 13.12 -18.04
N LEU A 145 7.04 12.88 -18.37
CA LEU A 145 6.37 11.65 -17.96
C LEU A 145 6.80 10.48 -18.85
N THR A 146 6.96 9.31 -18.23
CA THR A 146 7.08 8.04 -18.96
C THR A 146 5.76 7.29 -18.97
N HIS A 147 4.96 7.45 -17.91
CA HIS A 147 3.64 6.84 -17.79
C HIS A 147 2.61 7.88 -17.34
N LEU A 148 1.42 7.79 -17.90
CA LEU A 148 0.23 8.51 -17.46
C LEU A 148 -0.85 7.49 -17.13
N ILE A 149 -1.50 7.63 -15.98
CA ILE A 149 -2.54 6.71 -15.50
C ILE A 149 -3.86 7.48 -15.45
N TYR A 150 -4.85 7.07 -16.23
CA TYR A 150 -6.20 7.61 -16.14
C TYR A 150 -6.91 7.07 -14.89
N SER A 151 -7.43 7.95 -14.06
CA SER A 151 -8.13 7.62 -12.82
C SER A 151 -9.55 8.16 -12.85
N PHE A 152 -10.60 7.33 -12.83
CA PHE A 152 -10.60 5.87 -12.74
C PHE A 152 -11.65 5.27 -13.69
N ALA A 153 -11.49 3.99 -14.01
CA ALA A 153 -12.60 3.11 -14.37
C ALA A 153 -13.08 2.34 -13.11
N ALA A 154 -14.28 1.78 -13.18
CA ALA A 154 -14.90 0.98 -12.14
C ALA A 154 -14.99 -0.50 -12.55
N ILE A 155 -15.43 -1.34 -11.62
CA ILE A 155 -15.93 -2.69 -11.89
C ILE A 155 -17.42 -2.68 -11.65
N ASP A 156 -18.21 -3.09 -12.63
CA ASP A 156 -19.65 -3.25 -12.46
C ASP A 156 -19.94 -4.37 -11.44
N PRO A 157 -20.69 -4.10 -10.36
CA PRO A 157 -20.88 -5.04 -9.25
C PRO A 157 -21.70 -6.28 -9.61
N LEU A 158 -22.42 -6.27 -10.74
CA LEU A 158 -23.29 -7.36 -11.18
C LEU A 158 -22.61 -8.28 -12.18
N SER A 159 -21.95 -7.69 -13.19
CA SER A 159 -21.30 -8.40 -14.27
C SER A 159 -19.82 -8.67 -14.04
N PHE A 160 -19.17 -7.95 -13.11
CA PHE A 160 -17.72 -7.94 -12.88
C PHE A 160 -16.88 -7.48 -14.08
N GLN A 161 -17.48 -6.80 -15.04
CA GLN A 161 -16.75 -6.20 -16.16
C GLN A 161 -16.20 -4.83 -15.76
N ILE A 162 -15.08 -4.43 -16.37
CA ILE A 162 -14.63 -3.04 -16.30
C ILE A 162 -15.69 -2.12 -16.91
N ALA A 163 -15.96 -0.99 -16.26
CA ALA A 163 -16.97 -0.03 -16.66
C ALA A 163 -16.47 1.42 -16.50
N PRO A 164 -16.95 2.37 -17.32
CA PRO A 164 -16.74 3.79 -17.06
C PRO A 164 -17.41 4.22 -15.74
N THR A 165 -16.89 5.25 -15.09
CA THR A 165 -17.49 5.85 -13.87
C THR A 165 -18.51 6.94 -14.21
N SER A 166 -18.43 7.51 -15.41
CA SER A 166 -19.33 8.54 -15.91
C SER A 166 -19.61 8.38 -17.41
N THR A 167 -20.63 9.07 -17.89
CA THR A 167 -20.95 9.11 -19.34
C THR A 167 -19.90 9.86 -20.16
N LEU A 168 -19.09 10.72 -19.53
CA LEU A 168 -18.03 11.48 -20.19
C LEU A 168 -16.76 10.65 -20.41
N ASP A 169 -16.55 9.63 -19.59
CA ASP A 169 -15.31 8.86 -19.55
C ASP A 169 -14.97 8.22 -20.90
N ALA A 170 -15.96 7.72 -21.65
CA ALA A 170 -15.72 7.07 -22.95
C ALA A 170 -14.96 7.99 -23.93
N GLN A 171 -15.30 9.27 -23.96
CA GLN A 171 -14.59 10.27 -24.77
C GLN A 171 -13.21 10.57 -24.17
N LEU A 172 -13.15 10.77 -22.86
CA LEU A 172 -11.90 11.11 -22.16
C LEU A 172 -10.85 10.00 -22.27
N PHE A 173 -11.24 8.73 -22.28
CA PHE A 173 -10.31 7.62 -22.49
C PHE A 173 -9.58 7.75 -23.82
N GLY A 174 -10.31 8.00 -24.91
CA GLY A 174 -9.74 8.20 -26.23
C GLY A 174 -8.85 9.45 -26.31
N ASP A 175 -9.28 10.56 -25.71
CA ASP A 175 -8.51 11.80 -25.71
C ASP A 175 -7.19 11.68 -24.94
N VAL A 176 -7.20 10.98 -23.79
CA VAL A 176 -6.00 10.78 -22.98
C VAL A 176 -5.04 9.80 -23.64
N THR A 177 -5.51 8.70 -24.23
CA THR A 177 -4.62 7.79 -24.97
C THR A 177 -4.08 8.42 -26.26
N ALA A 178 -4.81 9.35 -26.87
CA ALA A 178 -4.35 10.11 -28.03
C ALA A 178 -3.16 11.05 -27.75
N LEU A 179 -2.86 11.38 -26.48
CA LEU A 179 -1.66 12.15 -26.12
C LEU A 179 -0.36 11.46 -26.56
N LYS A 180 -0.38 10.15 -26.81
CA LYS A 180 0.75 9.42 -27.39
C LYS A 180 1.13 9.91 -28.78
N LYS A 181 0.21 10.54 -29.53
CA LYS A 181 0.51 11.14 -30.84
C LYS A 181 1.52 12.29 -30.73
N THR A 182 1.47 13.06 -29.64
CA THR A 182 2.39 14.18 -29.38
C THR A 182 3.49 13.79 -28.36
N SER A 183 3.39 12.63 -27.72
CA SER A 183 4.39 12.07 -26.81
C SER A 183 4.61 10.57 -27.11
N PRO A 184 5.35 10.22 -28.19
CA PRO A 184 5.41 8.84 -28.71
C PRO A 184 5.96 7.79 -27.73
N THR A 185 6.76 8.21 -26.75
CA THR A 185 7.33 7.31 -25.73
C THR A 185 6.45 7.18 -24.48
N LEU A 186 5.37 7.96 -24.37
CA LEU A 186 4.44 7.91 -23.25
C LEU A 186 3.65 6.60 -23.28
N LYS A 187 3.58 5.93 -22.14
CA LYS A 187 2.63 4.82 -21.93
C LYS A 187 1.42 5.32 -21.17
N VAL A 188 0.22 4.97 -21.64
CA VAL A 188 -1.03 5.40 -21.00
C VAL A 188 -1.75 4.19 -20.44
N PHE A 189 -1.99 4.19 -19.13
CA PHE A 189 -2.62 3.10 -18.38
C PHE A 189 -4.01 3.54 -17.91
N ILE A 190 -4.90 2.58 -17.68
CA ILE A 190 -6.20 2.80 -17.02
C ILE A 190 -6.12 2.27 -15.58
N ALA A 191 -6.41 3.11 -14.58
CA ALA A 191 -6.59 2.66 -13.21
C ALA A 191 -8.04 2.23 -12.97
N VAL A 192 -8.21 1.10 -12.30
CA VAL A 192 -9.52 0.56 -11.90
C VAL A 192 -9.62 0.56 -10.37
N GLY A 193 -10.68 1.18 -9.83
CA GLY A 193 -10.94 1.23 -8.39
C GLY A 193 -10.77 2.62 -7.79
N GLY A 194 -9.79 2.78 -6.90
CA GLY A 194 -9.55 3.98 -6.11
C GLY A 194 -10.40 4.05 -4.83
N TRP A 195 -10.07 5.02 -3.95
CA TRP A 195 -10.63 5.08 -2.60
C TRP A 195 -12.16 5.02 -2.55
N ALA A 196 -12.84 5.90 -3.27
CA ALA A 196 -14.31 5.99 -3.23
C ALA A 196 -15.02 4.71 -3.71
N PHE A 197 -14.37 3.88 -4.53
CA PHE A 197 -14.95 2.61 -5.00
C PHE A 197 -15.16 1.60 -3.87
N ASN A 198 -14.38 1.72 -2.79
CA ASN A 198 -14.38 0.82 -1.63
C ASN A 198 -15.15 1.40 -0.43
N ASP A 199 -15.78 2.57 -0.59
CA ASP A 199 -16.63 3.19 0.45
C ASP A 199 -17.95 2.41 0.65
N PRO A 200 -18.65 2.60 1.79
CA PRO A 200 -19.97 2.02 2.01
C PRO A 200 -20.93 2.26 0.84
N GLY A 201 -21.38 1.18 0.21
CA GLY A 201 -22.21 1.26 -0.98
C GLY A 201 -22.20 -0.04 -1.79
N PRO A 202 -22.81 -0.01 -2.99
CA PRO A 202 -22.98 -1.21 -3.83
C PRO A 202 -21.65 -1.79 -4.35
N THR A 203 -20.59 -0.98 -4.40
CA THR A 203 -19.28 -1.38 -4.95
C THR A 203 -18.29 -1.88 -3.90
N ARG A 204 -18.59 -1.68 -2.60
CA ARG A 204 -17.66 -1.96 -1.47
C ARG A 204 -17.02 -3.34 -1.51
N GLU A 205 -17.80 -4.36 -1.87
CA GLU A 205 -17.34 -5.75 -1.89
C GLU A 205 -16.97 -6.23 -3.29
N THR A 206 -17.05 -5.38 -4.32
CA THR A 206 -16.97 -5.79 -5.72
C THR A 206 -15.62 -6.41 -6.05
N PHE A 207 -14.51 -5.83 -5.58
CA PHE A 207 -13.19 -6.45 -5.78
C PHE A 207 -13.12 -7.84 -5.14
N SER A 208 -13.48 -7.97 -3.87
CA SER A 208 -13.46 -9.26 -3.14
C SER A 208 -14.32 -10.32 -3.85
N LYS A 209 -15.52 -9.95 -4.30
CA LYS A 209 -16.42 -10.83 -5.07
C LYS A 209 -15.84 -11.20 -6.44
N MET A 210 -15.32 -10.23 -7.18
CA MET A 210 -14.74 -10.46 -8.50
C MET A 210 -13.55 -11.42 -8.42
N VAL A 211 -12.66 -11.28 -7.43
CA VAL A 211 -11.49 -12.15 -7.33
C VAL A 211 -11.81 -13.55 -6.79
N SER A 212 -12.97 -13.74 -6.14
CA SER A 212 -13.29 -14.93 -5.36
C SER A 212 -13.36 -16.25 -6.15
N THR A 213 -13.61 -16.20 -7.47
CA THR A 213 -13.68 -17.39 -8.32
C THR A 213 -12.91 -17.22 -9.62
N ALA A 214 -12.40 -18.31 -10.19
CA ALA A 214 -11.75 -18.28 -11.49
C ALA A 214 -12.67 -17.74 -12.60
N ARG A 215 -13.99 -18.03 -12.52
CA ARG A 215 -14.98 -17.56 -13.48
C ARG A 215 -15.10 -16.03 -13.47
N THR A 216 -15.27 -15.43 -12.29
CA THR A 216 -15.45 -13.98 -12.15
C THR A 216 -14.17 -13.22 -12.47
N ARG A 217 -13.00 -13.75 -12.10
CA ARG A 217 -11.70 -13.22 -12.55
C ARG A 217 -11.58 -13.24 -14.07
N LYS A 218 -11.93 -14.35 -14.72
CA LYS A 218 -11.90 -14.45 -16.19
C LYS A 218 -12.78 -13.39 -16.85
N ILE A 219 -14.01 -13.19 -16.36
CA ILE A 219 -14.92 -12.16 -16.89
C ILE A 219 -14.28 -10.78 -16.83
N PHE A 220 -13.72 -10.42 -15.67
CA PHE A 220 -13.02 -9.15 -15.51
C PHE A 220 -11.83 -9.04 -16.47
N ILE A 221 -10.95 -10.04 -16.52
CA ILE A 221 -9.75 -10.04 -17.38
C ILE A 221 -10.12 -9.89 -18.86
N ASP A 222 -11.08 -10.67 -19.34
CA ASP A 222 -11.54 -10.59 -20.73
C ASP A 222 -12.09 -9.18 -21.05
N SER A 223 -12.88 -8.61 -20.14
CA SER A 223 -13.43 -7.25 -20.31
C SER A 223 -12.33 -6.18 -20.32
N VAL A 224 -11.29 -6.33 -19.49
CA VAL A 224 -10.13 -5.44 -19.45
C VAL A 224 -9.35 -5.47 -20.76
N VAL A 225 -9.12 -6.66 -21.33
CA VAL A 225 -8.47 -6.80 -22.63
C VAL A 225 -9.25 -6.05 -23.71
N LEU A 226 -10.58 -6.27 -23.78
CA LEU A 226 -11.43 -5.59 -24.74
C LEU A 226 -11.40 -4.07 -24.54
N PHE A 227 -11.52 -3.60 -23.30
CA PHE A 227 -11.49 -2.18 -22.97
C PHE A 227 -10.16 -1.52 -23.37
N MET A 228 -9.03 -2.14 -23.06
CA MET A 228 -7.71 -1.63 -23.43
C MET A 228 -7.51 -1.58 -24.95
N LYS A 229 -8.03 -2.56 -25.70
CA LYS A 229 -8.03 -2.54 -27.18
C LYS A 229 -8.88 -1.39 -27.72
N SER A 230 -10.11 -1.28 -27.23
CA SER A 230 -11.09 -0.30 -27.69
C SER A 230 -10.62 1.14 -27.52
N TYR A 231 -10.00 1.45 -26.38
CA TYR A 231 -9.57 2.83 -26.06
C TYR A 231 -8.08 3.07 -26.26
N GLY A 232 -7.29 2.06 -26.62
CA GLY A 232 -5.88 2.21 -26.95
C GLY A 232 -4.94 2.32 -25.74
N PHE A 233 -5.31 1.78 -24.59
CA PHE A 233 -4.44 1.74 -23.39
C PHE A 233 -3.25 0.78 -23.56
N ASP A 234 -2.15 1.08 -22.89
CA ASP A 234 -0.90 0.31 -22.87
C ASP A 234 -0.72 -0.53 -21.60
N GLY A 235 -1.71 -0.49 -20.71
CA GLY A 235 -1.76 -1.33 -19.52
C GLY A 235 -2.89 -0.91 -18.59
N ILE A 236 -2.97 -1.64 -17.48
CA ILE A 236 -3.95 -1.44 -16.41
C ILE A 236 -3.21 -1.29 -15.08
N ASP A 237 -3.74 -0.42 -14.23
CA ASP A 237 -3.36 -0.23 -12.84
C ASP A 237 -4.53 -0.72 -11.96
N ILE A 238 -4.28 -1.66 -11.05
CA ILE A 238 -5.32 -2.21 -10.17
C ILE A 238 -5.21 -1.53 -8.82
N ASP A 239 -6.13 -0.61 -8.56
CA ASP A 239 -6.15 0.22 -7.35
C ASP A 239 -7.25 -0.26 -6.38
N TRP A 240 -7.07 -1.47 -5.85
CA TRP A 240 -7.96 -2.06 -4.84
C TRP A 240 -7.49 -1.67 -3.43
N GLU A 241 -8.37 -1.01 -2.67
CA GLU A 241 -8.05 -0.47 -1.34
C GLU A 241 -8.95 -1.03 -0.23
N TYR A 242 -8.64 -2.17 0.40
CA TYR A 242 -7.50 -3.06 0.15
C TYR A 242 -7.91 -4.54 0.24
N PRO A 243 -7.22 -5.48 -0.45
CA PRO A 243 -7.44 -6.90 -0.27
C PRO A 243 -7.27 -7.32 1.19
N GLY A 244 -8.30 -7.97 1.76
CA GLY A 244 -8.28 -8.43 3.15
C GLY A 244 -8.60 -7.38 4.21
N ALA A 245 -8.76 -6.10 3.85
CA ALA A 245 -9.16 -5.05 4.78
C ALA A 245 -10.67 -5.09 5.03
N SER A 246 -11.09 -5.65 6.17
CA SER A 246 -12.51 -5.84 6.50
C SER A 246 -13.29 -4.53 6.63
N ASP A 247 -12.64 -3.46 7.06
CA ASP A 247 -13.20 -2.11 7.09
C ASP A 247 -13.50 -1.56 5.69
N ARG A 248 -12.87 -2.11 4.64
CA ARG A 248 -13.07 -1.76 3.24
C ARG A 248 -13.78 -2.86 2.41
N GLY A 249 -14.45 -3.81 3.07
CA GLY A 249 -15.20 -4.88 2.38
C GLY A 249 -14.36 -6.07 1.95
N GLY A 250 -13.09 -6.14 2.35
CA GLY A 250 -12.20 -7.26 2.11
C GLY A 250 -12.41 -8.44 3.05
N LYS A 251 -11.90 -9.60 2.66
CA LYS A 251 -11.93 -10.88 3.38
C LYS A 251 -10.52 -11.49 3.40
N PRO A 252 -10.16 -12.31 4.40
CA PRO A 252 -8.82 -12.93 4.46
C PRO A 252 -8.39 -13.66 3.18
N ALA A 253 -9.33 -14.34 2.50
CA ALA A 253 -9.10 -15.07 1.25
C ALA A 253 -8.70 -14.17 0.06
N ASP A 254 -8.92 -12.86 0.14
CA ASP A 254 -8.57 -11.90 -0.91
C ASP A 254 -7.07 -11.90 -1.21
N THR A 255 -6.22 -12.18 -0.21
CA THR A 255 -4.76 -12.20 -0.38
C THR A 255 -4.36 -13.22 -1.45
N GLU A 256 -4.87 -14.45 -1.33
CA GLU A 256 -4.59 -15.51 -2.29
C GLU A 256 -5.29 -15.24 -3.62
N ASN A 257 -6.56 -14.83 -3.58
CA ASN A 257 -7.37 -14.57 -4.77
C ASN A 257 -6.83 -13.42 -5.63
N TYR A 258 -6.28 -12.37 -5.02
CA TYR A 258 -5.64 -11.27 -5.72
C TYR A 258 -4.36 -11.73 -6.46
N VAL A 259 -3.56 -12.60 -5.84
CA VAL A 259 -2.40 -13.21 -6.50
C VAL A 259 -2.83 -14.06 -7.71
N LEU A 260 -3.93 -14.81 -7.58
CA LEU A 260 -4.50 -15.57 -8.70
C LEU A 260 -4.92 -14.63 -9.84
N LEU A 261 -5.62 -13.52 -9.54
CA LEU A 261 -6.00 -12.51 -10.51
C LEU A 261 -4.79 -11.97 -11.27
N VAL A 262 -3.78 -11.46 -10.57
CA VAL A 262 -2.61 -10.81 -11.20
C VAL A 262 -1.82 -11.82 -12.04
N ARG A 263 -1.73 -13.08 -11.59
CA ARG A 263 -1.09 -14.16 -12.35
C ARG A 263 -1.86 -14.46 -13.65
N GLU A 264 -3.17 -14.61 -13.57
CA GLU A 264 -4.03 -14.87 -14.71
C GLU A 264 -4.03 -13.70 -15.71
N MET A 265 -4.08 -12.46 -15.22
CA MET A 265 -3.91 -11.24 -16.02
C MET A 265 -2.59 -11.27 -16.79
N ARG A 266 -1.47 -11.54 -16.12
CA ARG A 266 -0.16 -11.60 -16.77
C ARG A 266 -0.10 -12.67 -17.86
N GLN A 267 -0.69 -13.85 -17.62
CA GLN A 267 -0.75 -14.92 -18.62
C GLN A 267 -1.52 -14.48 -19.87
N VAL A 268 -2.71 -13.90 -19.69
CA VAL A 268 -3.52 -13.38 -20.80
C VAL A 268 -2.81 -12.26 -21.55
N PHE A 269 -2.23 -11.29 -20.84
CA PHE A 269 -1.55 -10.15 -21.45
C PHE A 269 -0.29 -10.53 -22.24
N THR A 270 0.43 -11.57 -21.79
CA THR A 270 1.60 -12.10 -22.51
C THR A 270 1.18 -12.80 -23.80
N ALA A 271 0.00 -13.43 -23.83
CA ALA A 271 -0.53 -14.11 -25.02
C ALA A 271 -1.11 -13.13 -26.06
N GLU A 272 -1.37 -11.88 -25.67
CA GLU A 272 -1.92 -10.85 -26.54
C GLU A 272 -0.85 -10.28 -27.48
N ALA A 273 -1.17 -10.10 -28.76
CA ALA A 273 -0.20 -9.67 -29.77
C ALA A 273 0.46 -8.31 -29.46
N LYS A 274 -0.23 -7.43 -28.73
CA LYS A 274 0.29 -6.14 -28.28
C LYS A 274 1.36 -6.29 -27.17
N GLY A 275 1.34 -7.39 -26.42
CA GLY A 275 2.27 -7.68 -25.32
C GLY A 275 2.20 -6.65 -24.20
N TRP A 276 1.14 -6.71 -23.38
CA TRP A 276 1.00 -5.89 -22.17
C TRP A 276 1.71 -6.51 -20.95
#